data_AF-A0A3Q9HS63-F1
#
_entry.id   AF-A0A3Q9HS63-F1
#
_cell.length_a   1.000
_cell.length_b   1.000
_cell.length_c   1.000
_cell.angle_alpha   90.00
_cell.angle_beta   90.00
_cell.angle_gamma   90.00
#
_symmetry.space_group_name_H-M   'P 1'
#
loop_
_entity.id
_entity.type
_entity.pdbx_description
1 polymer ?
#
loop_
_entity_poly.entity_id
_entity_poly.type
_entity_poly.pdbx_seq_one_letter_code
_entity_poly.pdbx_strand_id
1 'polypeptide(L)'
;MLTRSLTLKERKLIQEIETFIRDKHRHSEGHDYSHVLEVVRYSLKIAKAIEEPVNPFILICGALFHDIGRIYDEEGTLHGLIGGAITDMYLKSTWVKEEDACKIVRIVVRHTATSRIPPETVEEKIVYDADGLDRLGLMGMIRGVMGKRGSIKEILENRSRKRLLDYKRLYFDVSREIGEKLYNETLEIVAQLLNALETRLKDINDIQLP
;
A
#
# COMPACT_ATOMS: atom_id res chain seq x y z
N MET A 1 3.43 18.77 7.36
CA MET A 1 4.18 18.90 8.63
C MET A 1 3.44 18.21 9.76
N LEU A 2 4.15 17.51 10.65
CA LEU A 2 3.51 16.88 11.83
C LEU A 2 3.10 17.96 12.83
N THR A 3 1.82 17.97 13.21
CA THR A 3 1.23 19.01 14.08
C THR A 3 1.76 19.01 15.52
N ARG A 4 2.27 17.87 15.99
CA ARG A 4 2.74 17.69 17.37
C ARG A 4 3.59 16.42 17.51
N SER A 5 4.19 16.25 18.68
CA SER A 5 4.77 14.98 19.11
C SER A 5 3.71 14.00 19.63
N LEU A 6 3.97 12.70 19.48
CA LEU A 6 3.18 11.64 20.11
C LEU A 6 3.41 11.62 21.62
N THR A 7 2.34 11.54 22.39
CA THR A 7 2.36 11.31 23.83
C THR A 7 2.84 9.88 24.15
N LEU A 8 3.25 9.63 25.41
CA LEU A 8 3.62 8.27 25.84
C LEU A 8 2.47 7.27 25.68
N LYS A 9 1.24 7.71 25.98
CA LYS A 9 0.04 6.88 25.88
C LYS A 9 -0.25 6.47 24.43
N GLU A 10 -0.07 7.39 23.48
CA GLU A 10 -0.21 7.12 22.05
C GLU A 10 0.87 6.19 21.52
N ARG A 11 2.14 6.39 21.92
CA ARG A 11 3.23 5.50 21.52
C ARG A 11 2.99 4.07 21.99
N LYS A 12 2.52 3.91 23.23
CA LYS A 12 2.18 2.59 23.78
C LYS A 12 1.05 1.93 22.98
N LEU A 13 -0.02 2.67 22.68
CA LEU A 13 -1.13 2.14 21.89
C LEU A 13 -0.70 1.81 20.45
N ILE A 14 0.15 2.62 19.83
CA ILE A 14 0.71 2.32 18.50
C ILE A 14 1.50 1.00 18.52
N GLN A 15 2.28 0.73 19.56
CA GLN A 15 3.01 -0.53 19.71
C GLN A 15 2.07 -1.74 19.93
N GLU A 16 0.98 -1.54 20.68
CA GLU A 16 -0.06 -2.56 20.86
C GLU A 16 -0.75 -2.88 19.53
N ILE A 17 -1.14 -1.83 18.77
CA ILE A 17 -1.70 -1.97 17.41
C ILE A 17 -0.70 -2.66 16.50
N GLU A 18 0.56 -2.24 16.48
CA GLU A 18 1.62 -2.85 15.68
C GLU A 18 1.73 -4.36 15.94
N THR A 19 1.71 -4.75 17.21
CA THR A 19 1.78 -6.16 17.62
C THR A 19 0.55 -6.93 17.14
N PHE A 20 -0.64 -6.35 17.28
CA PHE A 20 -1.89 -6.92 16.79
C PHE A 20 -1.87 -7.11 15.27
N ILE A 21 -1.49 -6.07 14.51
CA ILE A 21 -1.40 -6.12 13.05
C ILE A 21 -0.38 -7.16 12.58
N ARG A 22 0.81 -7.16 13.17
CA ARG A 22 1.84 -8.15 12.84
C ARG A 22 1.36 -9.58 13.04
N ASP A 23 0.65 -9.85 14.13
CA ASP A 23 0.11 -11.18 14.40
C ASP A 23 -0.97 -11.57 13.38
N LYS A 24 -1.87 -10.63 13.06
CA LYS A 24 -2.94 -10.82 12.09
C LYS A 24 -2.43 -11.07 10.66
N HIS A 25 -1.37 -10.39 10.25
CA HIS A 25 -0.76 -10.55 8.92
C HIS A 25 0.29 -11.68 8.83
N ARG A 26 0.49 -12.48 9.89
CA ARG A 26 1.54 -13.51 9.95
C ARG A 26 1.51 -14.51 8.79
N HIS A 27 0.32 -14.79 8.25
CA HIS A 27 0.11 -15.77 7.18
C HIS A 27 -0.40 -15.15 5.88
N SER A 28 -0.35 -13.81 5.75
CA SER A 28 -0.82 -13.13 4.54
C SER A 28 0.18 -13.25 3.39
N GLU A 29 -0.28 -13.63 2.21
CA GLU A 29 0.54 -13.67 1.00
C GLU A 29 0.53 -12.31 0.29
N GLY A 30 1.70 -11.68 0.13
CA GLY A 30 1.87 -10.44 -0.64
C GLY A 30 1.33 -9.16 0.00
N HIS A 31 0.55 -9.29 1.08
CA HIS A 31 0.08 -8.22 1.98
C HIS A 31 0.53 -8.51 3.41
N ASP A 32 1.78 -8.96 3.54
CA ASP A 32 2.40 -9.31 4.80
C ASP A 32 2.76 -8.07 5.61
N TYR A 33 3.22 -8.28 6.84
CA TYR A 33 3.58 -7.18 7.74
C TYR A 33 4.66 -6.23 7.15
N SER A 34 5.51 -6.71 6.23
CA SER A 34 6.50 -5.86 5.55
C SER A 34 5.85 -4.77 4.70
N HIS A 35 4.73 -5.07 4.03
CA HIS A 35 3.95 -4.09 3.25
C HIS A 35 3.41 -2.99 4.18
N VAL A 36 2.80 -3.36 5.30
CA VAL A 36 2.25 -2.40 6.26
C VAL A 36 3.33 -1.44 6.78
N LEU A 37 4.51 -1.97 7.13
CA LEU A 37 5.63 -1.14 7.59
C LEU A 37 6.09 -0.13 6.53
N GLU A 38 6.14 -0.54 5.27
CA GLU A 38 6.55 0.36 4.19
C GLU A 38 5.51 1.47 3.95
N VAL A 39 4.22 1.14 4.04
CA VAL A 39 3.13 2.14 3.98
C VAL A 39 3.24 3.14 5.13
N VAL A 40 3.54 2.69 6.36
CA VAL A 40 3.79 3.61 7.50
C VAL A 40 5.01 4.49 7.22
N ARG A 41 6.09 3.92 6.69
CA ARG A 41 7.32 4.65 6.37
C ARG A 41 7.09 5.72 5.29
N TYR A 42 6.41 5.40 4.20
CA TYR A 42 6.05 6.38 3.16
C TYR A 42 5.10 7.44 3.71
N SER A 43 4.10 7.05 4.50
CA SER A 43 3.16 8.00 5.12
C SER A 43 3.89 9.07 5.94
N LEU A 44 4.85 8.64 6.78
CA LEU A 44 5.68 9.57 7.56
C LEU A 44 6.61 10.42 6.70
N LYS A 45 7.13 9.88 5.60
CA LYS A 45 7.98 10.62 4.66
C LYS A 45 7.19 11.74 3.98
N ILE A 46 6.00 11.42 3.46
CA ILE A 46 5.11 12.39 2.81
C ILE A 46 4.68 13.46 3.83
N ALA A 47 4.20 13.05 5.01
CA ALA A 47 3.74 13.99 6.05
C ALA A 47 4.80 15.02 6.50
N LYS A 48 6.09 14.64 6.43
CA LYS A 48 7.22 15.53 6.74
C LYS A 48 7.58 16.48 5.60
N ALA A 49 7.26 16.13 4.35
CA ALA A 49 7.65 16.90 3.17
C ALA A 49 6.57 17.89 2.70
N ILE A 50 5.32 17.72 3.14
CA ILE A 50 4.22 18.62 2.81
C ILE A 50 4.06 19.73 3.85
N GLU A 51 3.41 20.84 3.49
CA GLU A 51 3.17 21.97 4.40
C GLU A 51 1.94 21.74 5.29
N GLU A 52 0.96 20.97 4.80
CA GLU A 52 -0.32 20.74 5.46
C GLU A 52 -0.13 20.14 6.87
N PRO A 53 -0.96 20.56 7.84
CA PRO A 53 -0.92 20.02 9.19
C PRO A 53 -1.42 18.58 9.20
N VAL A 54 -0.60 17.66 9.69
CA VAL A 54 -0.92 16.23 9.79
C VAL A 54 -0.89 15.78 11.24
N ASN A 55 -1.94 15.09 11.71
CA ASN A 55 -1.93 14.48 13.03
C ASN A 55 -1.19 13.12 12.99
N PRO A 56 0.00 13.00 13.62
CA PRO A 56 0.81 11.78 13.51
C PRO A 56 0.12 10.56 14.11
N PHE A 57 -0.70 10.72 15.16
CA PHE A 57 -1.38 9.60 15.79
C PHE A 57 -2.41 8.98 14.84
N ILE A 58 -3.23 9.84 14.23
CA ILE A 58 -4.27 9.44 13.27
C ILE A 58 -3.63 8.80 12.04
N LEU A 59 -2.58 9.44 11.49
CA LEU A 59 -1.88 8.94 10.31
C LEU A 59 -1.27 7.55 10.54
N ILE A 60 -0.52 7.36 11.63
CA ILE A 60 0.18 6.10 11.90
C ILE A 60 -0.84 4.98 12.16
N CYS A 61 -1.88 5.24 12.96
CA CYS A 61 -2.91 4.23 13.22
C CYS A 61 -3.65 3.85 11.94
N GLY A 62 -4.03 4.83 11.11
CA GLY A 62 -4.69 4.59 9.83
C GLY A 62 -3.83 3.75 8.88
N ALA A 63 -2.53 4.05 8.77
CA ALA A 63 -1.59 3.29 7.97
C ALA A 63 -1.37 1.86 8.50
N LEU A 64 -1.33 1.65 9.83
CA LEU A 64 -1.19 0.31 10.41
C LEU A 64 -2.41 -0.57 10.13
N PHE A 65 -3.62 0.00 10.16
CA PHE A 65 -4.85 -0.76 9.95
C PHE A 65 -5.27 -0.90 8.48
N HIS A 66 -4.66 -0.17 7.53
CA HIS A 66 -5.23 0.02 6.19
C HIS A 66 -5.66 -1.28 5.50
N ASP A 67 -4.86 -2.34 5.61
CA ASP A 67 -5.08 -3.63 4.94
C ASP A 67 -5.65 -4.73 5.87
N ILE A 68 -6.05 -4.42 7.11
CA ILE A 68 -6.54 -5.44 8.07
C ILE A 68 -7.76 -6.21 7.55
N GLY A 69 -8.57 -5.58 6.68
CA GLY A 69 -9.73 -6.22 6.06
C GLY A 69 -9.37 -7.29 5.03
N ARG A 70 -8.16 -7.28 4.46
CA ARG A 70 -7.68 -8.30 3.49
C ARG A 70 -7.66 -9.70 4.07
N ILE A 71 -7.52 -9.80 5.39
CA ILE A 71 -7.50 -11.08 6.12
C ILE A 71 -8.85 -11.79 6.04
N TYR A 72 -9.93 -11.04 5.85
CA TYR A 72 -11.30 -11.55 5.87
C TYR A 72 -12.02 -11.42 4.52
N ASP A 73 -11.31 -10.92 3.50
CA ASP A 73 -11.83 -10.71 2.14
C ASP A 73 -10.75 -11.08 1.12
N GLU A 74 -10.77 -12.35 0.72
CA GLU A 74 -9.82 -12.91 -0.25
C GLU A 74 -9.91 -12.24 -1.63
N GLU A 75 -11.12 -11.81 -2.04
CA GLU A 75 -11.32 -11.07 -3.29
C GLU A 75 -10.81 -9.62 -3.16
N GLY A 76 -10.83 -9.09 -1.95
CA GLY A 76 -10.36 -7.74 -1.62
C GLY A 76 -11.27 -6.64 -2.15
N THR A 77 -12.52 -6.93 -2.51
CA THR A 77 -13.45 -5.92 -3.03
C THR A 77 -13.96 -4.99 -1.93
N LEU A 78 -14.10 -5.50 -0.71
CA LEU A 78 -14.67 -4.82 0.46
C LEU A 78 -13.65 -4.62 1.60
N HIS A 79 -12.38 -4.99 1.41
CA HIS A 79 -11.35 -4.91 2.46
C HIS A 79 -11.26 -3.55 3.17
N GLY A 80 -11.45 -2.43 2.47
CA GLY A 80 -11.48 -1.11 3.13
C GLY A 80 -12.66 -0.97 4.12
N LEU A 81 -13.86 -1.42 3.74
CA LEU A 81 -15.05 -1.37 4.59
C LEU A 81 -14.96 -2.35 5.76
N ILE A 82 -14.55 -3.59 5.49
CA ILE A 82 -14.34 -4.62 6.51
C ILE A 82 -13.23 -4.17 7.48
N GLY A 83 -12.15 -3.63 6.94
CA GLY A 83 -11.05 -3.07 7.72
C GLY A 83 -11.53 -1.94 8.63
N GLY A 84 -12.33 -1.02 8.10
CA GLY A 84 -12.93 0.07 8.88
C GLY A 84 -13.75 -0.43 10.07
N ALA A 85 -14.57 -1.48 9.87
CA ALA A 85 -15.37 -2.07 10.96
C ALA A 85 -14.50 -2.73 12.04
N ILE A 86 -13.44 -3.45 11.64
CA ILE A 86 -12.48 -4.06 12.57
C ILE A 86 -11.73 -2.98 13.36
N THR A 87 -11.29 -1.93 12.68
CA THR A 87 -10.61 -0.79 13.29
C THR A 87 -11.50 -0.06 14.28
N ASP A 88 -12.76 0.19 13.93
CA ASP A 88 -13.74 0.80 14.84
C ASP A 88 -13.92 -0.03 16.12
N MET A 89 -14.15 -1.33 15.96
CA MET A 89 -14.31 -2.26 17.10
C MET A 89 -13.05 -2.29 17.98
N TYR A 90 -11.86 -2.33 17.37
CA TYR A 90 -10.60 -2.29 18.11
C TYR A 90 -10.48 -0.99 18.90
N LEU A 91 -10.66 0.17 18.27
CA LEU A 91 -10.45 1.47 18.90
C LEU A 91 -11.47 1.77 20.01
N LYS A 92 -12.72 1.28 19.89
CA LYS A 92 -13.73 1.38 20.96
C LYS A 92 -13.37 0.64 22.25
N SER A 93 -12.50 -0.37 22.15
CA SER A 93 -11.97 -1.07 23.33
C SER A 93 -10.81 -0.33 24.02
N THR A 94 -10.40 0.83 23.47
CA THR A 94 -9.27 1.61 23.95
C THR A 94 -9.73 2.94 24.57
N TRP A 95 -8.77 3.79 24.93
CA TRP A 95 -9.03 5.13 25.45
C TRP A 95 -9.20 6.19 24.34
N VAL A 96 -9.08 5.80 23.07
CA VAL A 96 -9.18 6.73 21.93
C VAL A 96 -10.57 7.32 21.87
N LYS A 97 -10.65 8.65 21.70
CA LYS A 97 -11.92 9.36 21.59
C LYS A 97 -12.61 9.02 20.27
N GLU A 98 -13.93 9.01 20.27
CA GLU A 98 -14.76 8.70 19.10
C GLU A 98 -14.39 9.54 17.87
N GLU A 99 -14.12 10.84 18.05
CA GLU A 99 -13.73 11.74 16.96
C GLU A 99 -12.43 11.33 16.26
N ASP A 100 -11.45 10.84 17.02
CA ASP A 100 -10.17 10.38 16.49
C ASP A 100 -10.28 8.97 15.91
N ALA A 101 -11.08 8.09 16.53
CA ALA A 101 -11.41 6.79 15.99
C ALA A 101 -12.09 6.90 14.62
N CYS A 102 -13.06 7.81 14.49
CA CYS A 102 -13.75 8.09 13.22
C CYS A 102 -12.77 8.50 12.10
N LYS A 103 -11.77 9.35 12.40
CA LYS A 103 -10.75 9.76 11.41
C LYS A 103 -9.88 8.58 10.99
N ILE A 104 -9.46 7.74 11.94
CA ILE A 104 -8.65 6.54 11.66
C ILE A 104 -9.45 5.56 10.78
N VAL A 105 -10.71 5.29 11.13
CA VAL A 105 -11.61 4.41 10.36
C VAL A 105 -11.79 4.93 8.94
N ARG A 106 -11.99 6.24 8.76
CA ARG A 106 -12.11 6.84 7.42
C ARG A 106 -10.88 6.62 6.56
N ILE A 107 -9.68 6.69 7.13
CA ILE A 107 -8.43 6.36 6.41
C ILE A 107 -8.48 4.93 5.90
N VAL A 108 -8.79 3.97 6.78
CA VAL A 108 -8.86 2.55 6.41
C VAL A 108 -9.91 2.30 5.32
N VAL A 109 -11.07 2.97 5.39
CA VAL A 109 -12.11 2.82 4.36
C VAL A 109 -11.67 3.40 3.00
N ARG A 110 -10.94 4.53 3.00
CA ARG A 110 -10.68 5.35 1.81
C ARG A 110 -9.28 5.22 1.23
N HIS A 111 -8.43 4.36 1.77
CA HIS A 111 -7.03 4.23 1.34
C HIS A 111 -6.83 3.63 -0.06
N THR A 112 -7.88 3.10 -0.70
CA THR A 112 -7.77 2.33 -1.95
C THR A 112 -8.82 2.72 -2.97
N ALA A 113 -8.44 2.70 -4.25
CA ALA A 113 -9.37 2.90 -5.37
C ALA A 113 -10.51 1.85 -5.40
N THR A 114 -10.25 0.66 -4.84
CA THR A 114 -11.21 -0.45 -4.82
C THR A 114 -12.47 -0.11 -4.03
N SER A 115 -12.34 0.70 -2.97
CA SER A 115 -13.45 1.16 -2.16
C SER A 115 -14.43 2.06 -2.91
N ARG A 116 -14.02 2.64 -4.06
CA ARG A 116 -14.77 3.65 -4.83
C ARG A 116 -15.19 4.89 -4.02
N ILE A 117 -14.58 5.09 -2.86
CA ILE A 117 -14.78 6.25 -1.99
C ILE A 117 -13.43 6.99 -1.95
N PRO A 118 -13.33 8.19 -2.55
CA PRO A 118 -12.06 8.90 -2.64
C PRO A 118 -11.59 9.42 -1.26
N PRO A 119 -10.28 9.55 -1.03
CA PRO A 119 -9.75 10.23 0.15
C PRO A 119 -10.03 11.75 0.08
N GLU A 120 -10.47 12.32 1.18
CA GLU A 120 -10.84 13.73 1.32
C GLU A 120 -9.81 14.50 2.14
N THR A 121 -9.44 13.96 3.31
CA THR A 121 -8.54 14.62 4.26
C THR A 121 -7.08 14.44 3.87
N VAL A 122 -6.20 15.24 4.49
CA VAL A 122 -4.75 15.13 4.27
C VAL A 122 -4.22 13.76 4.70
N GLU A 123 -4.62 13.24 5.87
CA GLU A 123 -4.20 11.91 6.33
C GLU A 123 -4.69 10.80 5.40
N GLU A 124 -5.94 10.87 4.93
CA GLU A 124 -6.50 9.89 3.98
C GLU A 124 -5.70 9.86 2.67
N LYS A 125 -5.36 11.04 2.12
CA LYS A 125 -4.56 11.16 0.90
C LYS A 125 -3.12 10.66 1.09
N ILE A 126 -2.52 10.91 2.25
CA ILE A 126 -1.16 10.45 2.55
C ILE A 126 -1.11 8.92 2.55
N VAL A 127 -2.03 8.26 3.24
CA VAL A 127 -2.05 6.79 3.29
C VAL A 127 -2.39 6.20 1.93
N TYR A 128 -3.29 6.83 1.17
CA TYR A 128 -3.57 6.45 -0.21
C TYR A 128 -2.31 6.49 -1.09
N ASP A 129 -1.55 7.60 -1.01
CA ASP A 129 -0.30 7.74 -1.76
C ASP A 129 0.74 6.72 -1.32
N ALA A 130 0.90 6.53 0.00
CA ALA A 130 1.87 5.60 0.56
C ALA A 130 1.62 4.14 0.13
N ASP A 131 0.35 3.70 0.16
CA ASP A 131 -0.08 2.39 -0.36
C ASP A 131 0.11 2.29 -1.89
N GLY A 132 -0.16 3.38 -2.63
CA GLY A 132 0.15 3.48 -4.05
C GLY A 132 1.64 3.33 -4.37
N LEU A 133 2.53 3.92 -3.54
CA LEU A 133 3.97 3.88 -3.74
C LEU A 133 4.57 2.48 -3.52
N ASP A 134 4.16 1.73 -2.50
CA ASP A 134 4.69 0.35 -2.28
C ASP A 134 4.23 -0.64 -3.37
N ARG A 135 3.20 -0.29 -4.16
CA ARG A 135 2.83 -1.06 -5.36
C ARG A 135 3.78 -0.86 -6.52
N LEU A 136 4.62 0.18 -6.51
CA LEU A 136 5.61 0.48 -7.54
C LEU A 136 7.00 -0.10 -7.17
N GLY A 137 7.94 -0.04 -8.11
CA GLY A 137 9.32 -0.49 -7.93
C GLY A 137 9.47 -2.00 -7.82
N LEU A 138 10.65 -2.44 -7.38
CA LEU A 138 10.99 -3.86 -7.29
C LEU A 138 10.05 -4.66 -6.38
N MET A 139 9.84 -4.18 -5.15
CA MET A 139 8.98 -4.87 -4.19
C MET A 139 7.53 -4.92 -4.65
N GLY A 140 7.01 -3.81 -5.18
CA GLY A 140 5.66 -3.75 -5.73
C GLY A 140 5.43 -4.67 -6.93
N MET A 141 6.47 -4.87 -7.76
CA MET A 141 6.44 -5.85 -8.83
C MET A 141 6.38 -7.28 -8.30
N ILE A 142 7.24 -7.65 -7.34
CA ILE A 142 7.24 -8.99 -6.73
C ILE A 142 5.88 -9.29 -6.10
N ARG A 143 5.34 -8.38 -5.28
CA ARG A 143 4.00 -8.52 -4.67
C ARG A 143 2.89 -8.64 -5.73
N GLY A 144 3.04 -7.93 -6.84
CA GLY A 144 2.05 -7.93 -7.93
C GLY A 144 1.99 -9.22 -8.75
N VAL A 145 3.08 -9.97 -8.84
CA VAL A 145 3.17 -11.22 -9.63
C VAL A 145 3.05 -12.48 -8.77
N MET A 146 3.42 -12.40 -7.48
CA MET A 146 3.32 -13.52 -6.56
C MET A 146 1.89 -14.05 -6.46
N GLY A 147 1.74 -15.38 -6.50
CA GLY A 147 0.44 -16.06 -6.44
C GLY A 147 -0.42 -15.96 -7.72
N LYS A 148 0.03 -15.26 -8.78
CA LYS A 148 -0.71 -15.18 -10.05
C LYS A 148 -0.45 -16.42 -10.91
N ARG A 149 -1.51 -16.89 -11.57
CA ARG A 149 -1.51 -18.03 -12.50
C ARG A 149 -1.78 -17.52 -13.91
N GLY A 150 -1.13 -18.11 -14.92
CA GLY A 150 -1.31 -17.77 -16.33
C GLY A 150 -0.01 -17.39 -17.02
N SER A 151 -0.13 -16.78 -18.21
CA SER A 151 1.02 -16.35 -19.01
C SER A 151 1.84 -15.29 -18.29
N ILE A 152 3.14 -15.52 -18.13
CA ILE A 152 4.06 -14.55 -17.52
C ILE A 152 4.01 -13.23 -18.27
N LYS A 153 4.01 -13.25 -19.61
CA LYS A 153 3.94 -12.04 -20.44
C LYS A 153 2.68 -11.22 -20.16
N GLU A 154 1.52 -11.87 -20.14
CA GLU A 154 0.24 -11.19 -19.86
C GLU A 154 0.21 -10.63 -18.44
N ILE A 155 0.73 -11.36 -17.46
CA ILE A 155 0.84 -10.91 -16.07
C ILE A 155 1.70 -9.64 -16.02
N LEU A 156 2.88 -9.64 -16.64
CA LEU A 156 3.79 -8.50 -16.64
C LEU A 156 3.18 -7.26 -17.32
N GLU A 157 2.57 -7.43 -18.49
CA GLU A 157 1.91 -6.33 -19.20
C GLU A 157 0.73 -5.76 -18.41
N ASN A 158 -0.11 -6.62 -17.83
CA ASN A 158 -1.25 -6.18 -17.01
C ASN A 158 -0.76 -5.42 -15.77
N ARG A 159 0.32 -5.90 -15.14
CA ARG A 159 0.91 -5.20 -13.99
C ARG A 159 1.44 -3.84 -14.40
N SER A 160 2.26 -3.75 -15.45
CA SER A 160 2.77 -2.47 -15.95
C SER A 160 1.65 -1.44 -16.18
N ARG A 161 0.56 -1.84 -16.85
CA ARG A 161 -0.62 -0.96 -17.05
C ARG A 161 -1.28 -0.52 -15.73
N LYS A 162 -1.43 -1.43 -14.76
CA LYS A 162 -2.00 -1.11 -13.44
C LYS A 162 -1.09 -0.18 -12.63
N ARG A 163 0.23 -0.39 -12.66
CA ARG A 163 1.22 0.45 -11.98
C ARG A 163 1.22 1.89 -12.50
N LEU A 164 1.01 2.08 -13.80
CA LEU A 164 0.82 3.42 -14.37
C LEU A 164 -0.39 4.14 -13.76
N LEU A 165 -1.49 3.43 -13.52
CA LEU A 165 -2.68 4.01 -12.87
C LEU A 165 -2.41 4.33 -11.40
N ASP A 166 -1.69 3.46 -10.68
CA ASP A 166 -1.30 3.69 -9.30
C ASP A 166 -0.45 4.98 -9.19
N TYR A 167 0.55 5.15 -10.06
CA TYR A 167 1.36 6.37 -10.15
C TYR A 167 0.54 7.63 -10.47
N LYS A 168 -0.35 7.56 -11.46
CA LYS A 168 -1.15 8.72 -11.91
C LYS A 168 -2.16 9.22 -10.88
N ARG A 169 -2.47 8.42 -9.85
CA ARG A 169 -3.44 8.75 -8.80
C ARG A 169 -2.82 9.39 -7.56
N LEU A 170 -1.50 9.58 -7.53
CA LEU A 170 -0.80 10.16 -6.39
C LEU A 170 -1.19 11.65 -6.21
N TYR A 171 -1.54 12.02 -4.99
CA TYR A 171 -2.08 13.33 -4.62
C TYR A 171 -0.99 14.39 -4.43
N PHE A 172 0.12 14.07 -3.76
CA PHE A 172 1.15 15.04 -3.41
C PHE A 172 2.32 15.06 -4.41
N ASP A 173 2.95 16.23 -4.59
CA ASP A 173 4.12 16.37 -5.47
C ASP A 173 5.29 15.49 -5.01
N VAL A 174 5.58 15.47 -3.71
CA VAL A 174 6.62 14.57 -3.16
C VAL A 174 6.31 13.10 -3.45
N SER A 175 5.04 12.70 -3.43
CA SER A 175 4.64 11.34 -3.78
C SER A 175 4.88 11.09 -5.26
N ARG A 176 4.52 12.04 -6.14
CA ARG A 176 4.78 11.94 -7.59
C ARG A 176 6.27 11.81 -7.91
N GLU A 177 7.13 12.59 -7.26
CA GLU A 177 8.59 12.50 -7.45
C GLU A 177 9.16 11.13 -7.03
N ILE A 178 8.69 10.58 -5.90
CA ILE A 178 9.08 9.23 -5.47
C ILE A 178 8.52 8.19 -6.43
N GLY A 179 7.24 8.34 -6.79
CA GLY A 179 6.51 7.44 -7.66
C GLY A 179 7.08 7.37 -9.07
N GLU A 180 7.58 8.49 -9.61
CA GLU A 180 8.24 8.52 -10.92
C GLU A 180 9.49 7.62 -10.93
N LYS A 181 10.34 7.73 -9.90
CA LYS A 181 11.54 6.90 -9.78
C LYS A 181 11.19 5.41 -9.68
N LEU A 182 10.23 5.07 -8.82
CA LEU A 182 9.76 3.69 -8.64
C LEU A 182 9.05 3.14 -9.88
N TYR A 183 8.32 3.99 -10.60
CA TYR A 183 7.66 3.60 -11.84
C TYR A 183 8.66 3.37 -12.97
N ASN A 184 9.71 4.19 -13.08
CA ASN A 184 10.80 3.94 -14.03
C ASN A 184 11.51 2.61 -13.71
N GLU A 185 11.83 2.35 -12.44
CA GLU A 185 12.37 1.05 -12.00
C GLU A 185 11.42 -0.11 -12.37
N THR A 186 10.11 0.07 -12.20
CA THR A 186 9.08 -0.91 -12.61
C THR A 186 9.20 -1.22 -14.10
N LEU A 187 9.32 -0.20 -14.95
CA LEU A 187 9.43 -0.36 -16.39
C LEU A 187 10.72 -1.09 -16.79
N GLU A 188 11.84 -0.77 -16.16
CA GLU A 188 13.12 -1.44 -16.38
C GLU A 188 13.03 -2.93 -16.05
N ILE A 189 12.44 -3.28 -14.90
CA ILE A 189 12.25 -4.69 -14.49
C ILE A 189 11.37 -5.43 -15.50
N VAL A 190 10.24 -4.84 -15.90
CA VAL A 190 9.33 -5.44 -16.87
C VAL A 190 10.03 -5.65 -18.21
N ALA A 191 10.78 -4.65 -18.69
CA ALA A 191 11.52 -4.74 -19.95
C ALA A 191 12.57 -5.86 -19.92
N GLN A 192 13.33 -5.98 -18.82
CA GLN A 192 14.32 -7.07 -18.65
C GLN A 192 13.65 -8.45 -18.68
N LEU A 193 12.52 -8.62 -17.99
CA LEU A 193 11.79 -9.89 -17.96
C LEU A 193 11.19 -10.25 -19.32
N LEU A 194 10.63 -9.27 -20.04
CA LEU A 194 10.08 -9.49 -21.39
C LEU A 194 11.18 -9.85 -22.38
N ASN A 195 12.31 -9.12 -22.36
CA ASN A 195 13.46 -9.43 -23.20
C ASN A 195 13.98 -10.85 -22.93
N ALA A 196 14.06 -11.27 -21.66
CA ALA A 196 14.45 -12.63 -21.32
C ALA A 196 13.46 -13.69 -21.85
N LEU A 197 12.17 -13.39 -22.00
CA LEU A 197 11.20 -14.28 -22.63
C LEU A 197 11.39 -14.33 -24.15
N GLU A 198 11.66 -13.20 -24.78
CA GLU A 198 11.86 -13.10 -26.23
C GLU A 198 13.15 -13.79 -26.68
N THR A 199 14.26 -13.64 -25.95
CA THR A 199 15.52 -14.32 -26.26
C THR A 199 15.35 -15.84 -26.30
N ARG A 200 14.57 -16.43 -25.38
CA ARG A 200 14.30 -17.89 -25.38
C ARG A 200 13.66 -18.37 -26.68
N LEU A 201 12.75 -17.58 -27.26
CA LEU A 201 12.12 -17.92 -28.54
C LEU A 201 13.12 -17.80 -29.69
N LYS A 202 13.96 -16.76 -29.65
CA LYS A 202 15.00 -16.55 -30.66
C LYS A 202 16.01 -17.70 -30.67
N ASP A 203 16.52 -18.10 -29.50
CA ASP A 203 17.48 -19.19 -29.36
C ASP A 203 16.93 -20.52 -29.91
N ILE A 204 15.62 -20.77 -29.80
CA ILE A 204 14.97 -21.95 -30.39
C ILE A 204 14.88 -21.84 -31.91
N ASN A 205 14.50 -20.68 -32.44
CA ASN A 205 14.36 -20.48 -33.90
C ASN A 205 15.71 -20.53 -34.62
N ASP A 206 16.79 -20.20 -33.92
CA ASP A 206 18.16 -20.23 -34.46
C ASP A 206 18.78 -21.65 -34.42
N ILE A 207 18.06 -22.67 -33.93
CA ILE A 207 18.49 -24.07 -34.00
C ILE A 207 18.42 -24.52 -35.46
N GLN A 208 19.59 -24.69 -36.09
CA GLN A 208 19.69 -25.43 -37.35
C GLN A 208 19.44 -26.91 -37.08
N LEU A 209 18.27 -27.39 -37.49
CA LEU A 209 17.97 -28.82 -37.52
C LEU A 209 18.70 -29.46 -38.70
N PRO A 210 19.29 -30.67 -38.52
CA PRO A 210 19.97 -31.40 -39.59
C PRO A 210 19.05 -31.82 -40.74
#